data_AF-B1K815-F1
#
_entry.id   AF-B1K815-F1
#
_cell.length_a   1.000
_cell.length_b   1.000
_cell.length_c   1.000
_cell.angle_alpha   90.00
_cell.angle_beta   90.00
_cell.angle_gamma   90.00
#
_symmetry.space_group_name_H-M   'P 1'
#
loop_
_entity.id
_entity.type
_entity.pdbx_description
1 polymer ?
#
loop_
_entity_poly.entity_id
_entity_poly.type
_entity_poly.pdbx_seq_one_letter_code
_entity_poly.pdbx_strand_id
1 'polypeptide(L)'
;MTTIYDTIVWLQSDTSAEQFPIVEFSADTDMATLGWVSLTSTDQPEIVVTQVTAEEFRAIAKGTDGYLAVEHRVNAALKRLDLKCSWLVRVDDGPNVAGGSFQMFREAYRPPKLFFRDIFSDALAQEASRTTRAEFERNGGKVIVLQ
;
A
#
# COMPACT_ATOMS: atom_id res chain seq x y z
N MET A 1 3.50 20.72 9.78
CA MET A 1 3.92 19.32 9.56
C MET A 1 3.26 18.87 8.29
N THR A 2 4.03 18.50 7.26
CA THR A 2 3.50 17.91 6.04
C THR A 2 3.02 16.50 6.37
N THR A 3 1.74 16.22 6.15
CA THR A 3 1.18 14.88 6.40
C THR A 3 1.70 13.93 5.34
N ILE A 4 2.45 12.90 5.74
CA ILE A 4 3.07 11.97 4.79
C ILE A 4 2.10 10.92 4.24
N TYR A 5 0.83 10.93 4.65
CA TYR A 5 -0.19 9.92 4.38
C TYR A 5 -1.50 10.55 3.86
N ASP A 6 -1.39 11.56 2.99
CA ASP A 6 -2.55 12.28 2.45
C ASP A 6 -3.20 11.60 1.23
N THR A 7 -2.47 10.73 0.52
CA THR A 7 -3.02 10.01 -0.63
C THR A 7 -3.50 8.62 -0.22
N ILE A 8 -4.75 8.31 -0.53
CA ILE A 8 -5.34 6.98 -0.42
C ILE A 8 -5.42 6.36 -1.82
N VAL A 9 -4.79 5.21 -1.98
CA VAL A 9 -4.82 4.42 -3.21
C VAL A 9 -5.84 3.31 -3.03
N TRP A 10 -6.85 3.25 -3.89
CA TRP A 10 -7.83 2.18 -3.90
C TRP A 10 -7.33 1.05 -4.79
N LEU A 11 -7.10 -0.11 -4.18
CA LEU A 11 -6.71 -1.33 -4.87
C LEU A 11 -7.96 -2.18 -5.13
N GLN A 12 -8.02 -2.81 -6.30
CA GLN A 12 -9.05 -3.79 -6.65
C GLN A 12 -8.42 -5.19 -6.72
N SER A 13 -9.07 -6.18 -6.12
CA SER A 13 -8.66 -7.59 -6.23
C SER A 13 -8.74 -8.08 -7.68
N ASP A 14 -7.80 -8.92 -8.10
CA ASP A 14 -7.85 -9.57 -9.42
C ASP A 14 -8.87 -10.71 -9.49
N THR A 15 -9.34 -11.20 -8.33
CA THR A 15 -10.26 -12.34 -8.24
C THR A 15 -11.68 -11.96 -7.83
N SER A 16 -11.90 -10.73 -7.35
CA SER A 16 -13.21 -10.21 -6.98
C SER A 16 -13.41 -8.78 -7.50
N ALA A 17 -14.65 -8.28 -7.42
CA ALA A 17 -14.92 -6.86 -7.69
C ALA A 17 -14.66 -5.95 -6.47
N GLU A 18 -14.12 -6.51 -5.38
CA GLU A 18 -13.92 -5.79 -4.13
C GLU A 18 -12.72 -4.86 -4.23
N GLN A 19 -12.87 -3.70 -3.58
CA GLN A 19 -11.82 -2.71 -3.47
C GLN A 19 -11.47 -2.46 -2.01
N PHE A 20 -10.21 -2.15 -1.76
CA PHE A 20 -9.71 -1.79 -0.45
C PHE A 20 -8.70 -0.64 -0.54
N PRO A 21 -8.72 0.29 0.42
CA PRO A 21 -7.81 1.42 0.40
C PRO A 21 -6.47 1.08 1.04
N ILE A 22 -5.38 1.64 0.55
CA ILE A 22 -4.07 1.71 1.21
C ILE A 22 -3.57 3.15 1.22
N VAL A 23 -2.59 3.46 2.07
CA VAL A 23 -1.96 4.78 2.07
C VAL A 23 -0.73 4.77 1.16
N GLU A 24 -0.61 5.79 0.33
CA GLU A 24 0.66 6.14 -0.31
C GLU A 24 1.42 7.10 0.61
N PHE A 25 2.63 6.71 1.00
CA PHE A 25 3.50 7.54 1.82
C PHE A 25 4.36 8.45 0.96
N SER A 26 4.26 9.77 1.16
CA SER A 26 4.99 10.76 0.37
C SER A 26 5.58 11.87 1.24
N ALA A 27 6.85 12.20 1.00
CA ALA A 27 7.56 13.27 1.70
C ALA A 27 8.72 13.79 0.84
N ASP A 28 9.32 14.90 1.25
CA ASP A 28 10.45 15.53 0.54
C ASP A 28 11.71 14.65 0.49
N THR A 29 11.82 13.67 1.39
CA THR A 29 12.95 12.73 1.45
C THR A 29 12.45 11.33 1.78
N ASP A 30 13.07 10.31 1.19
CA ASP A 30 12.73 8.90 1.46
C ASP A 30 12.86 8.53 2.94
N MET A 31 13.80 9.17 3.66
CA MET A 31 14.00 8.95 5.09
C MET A 31 12.78 9.34 5.94
N ALA A 32 11.94 10.27 5.46
CA ALA A 32 10.77 10.73 6.20
C ALA A 32 9.58 9.75 6.11
N THR A 33 9.54 8.90 5.08
CA THR A 33 8.53 7.82 4.94
C THR A 33 9.08 6.45 5.36
N LEU A 34 10.39 6.34 5.56
CA LEU A 34 11.04 5.09 5.92
C LEU A 34 10.47 4.50 7.22
N GLY A 35 10.07 3.22 7.15
CA GLY A 35 9.52 2.48 8.28
C GLY A 35 8.05 2.75 8.58
N TRP A 36 7.37 3.61 7.81
CA TRP A 36 5.93 3.73 7.87
C TRP A 36 5.24 2.64 7.06
N VAL A 37 4.13 2.13 7.60
CA VAL A 37 3.27 1.13 6.97
C VAL A 37 1.82 1.42 7.27
N SER A 38 0.93 0.97 6.39
CA SER A 38 -0.52 1.03 6.59
C SER A 38 -1.13 -0.36 6.62
N LEU A 39 -2.08 -0.55 7.52
CA LEU A 39 -2.93 -1.72 7.59
C LEU A 39 -4.36 -1.32 7.29
N THR A 40 -5.04 -2.13 6.50
CA THR A 40 -6.42 -1.90 6.10
C THR A 40 -7.31 -2.94 6.75
N SER A 41 -8.41 -2.48 7.32
CA SER A 41 -9.41 -3.34 7.93
C SER A 41 -10.25 -4.04 6.86
N THR A 42 -10.44 -5.36 6.99
CA THR A 42 -11.33 -6.12 6.10
C THR A 42 -12.81 -5.91 6.43
N ASP A 43 -13.13 -5.41 7.63
CA ASP A 43 -14.52 -5.38 8.14
C ASP A 43 -15.15 -3.99 8.07
N GLN A 44 -14.32 -2.95 8.09
CA GLN A 44 -14.69 -1.53 8.17
C GLN A 44 -13.83 -0.68 7.23
N PRO A 45 -14.32 0.47 6.73
CA PRO A 45 -13.55 1.40 5.90
C PRO A 45 -12.51 2.18 6.75
N GLU A 46 -11.55 1.47 7.34
CA GLU A 46 -10.55 2.02 8.24
C GLU A 46 -9.14 1.62 7.82
N ILE A 47 -8.22 2.59 7.92
CA ILE A 47 -6.79 2.40 7.69
C ILE A 47 -6.04 2.79 8.97
N VAL A 48 -5.16 1.92 9.43
CA VAL A 48 -4.24 2.18 10.54
C VAL A 48 -2.85 2.41 9.98
N VAL A 49 -2.31 3.59 10.21
CA VAL A 49 -0.94 3.97 9.88
C VAL A 49 -0.08 3.82 11.13
N THR A 50 1.07 3.16 11.01
CA THR A 50 1.99 2.96 12.14
C THR A 50 3.43 2.90 11.66
N GLN A 51 4.36 3.00 12.60
CA GLN A 51 5.77 2.71 12.35
C GLN A 51 6.07 1.24 12.68
N VAL A 52 6.93 0.64 11.87
CA VAL A 52 7.47 -0.68 12.17
C VAL A 52 8.55 -0.60 13.25
N THR A 53 8.69 -1.67 14.02
CA THR A 53 9.84 -1.82 14.93
C THR A 53 11.12 -2.07 14.14
N ALA A 54 12.28 -1.94 14.80
CA ALA A 54 13.56 -2.24 14.17
C ALA A 54 13.66 -3.71 13.72
N GLU A 55 13.07 -4.62 14.49
CA GLU A 55 12.99 -6.05 14.18
C GLU A 55 12.11 -6.30 12.95
N GLU A 56 10.92 -5.70 12.91
CA GLU A 56 9.98 -5.79 11.79
C GLU A 56 10.60 -5.22 10.51
N PHE A 57 11.24 -4.05 10.61
CA PHE A 57 11.93 -3.42 9.47
C PHE A 57 13.00 -4.33 8.86
N ARG A 58 13.83 -4.95 9.71
CA ARG A 58 14.87 -5.89 9.25
C ARG A 58 14.28 -7.16 8.64
N ALA A 59 13.11 -7.60 9.10
CA ALA A 59 12.41 -8.76 8.56
C ALA A 59 11.76 -8.46 7.20
N ILE A 60 11.16 -7.27 7.04
CA ILE A 60 10.61 -6.78 5.75
C ILE A 60 11.70 -6.80 4.66
N ALA A 61 12.92 -6.36 5.00
CA ALA A 61 14.04 -6.36 4.06
C ALA A 61 14.46 -7.76 3.59
N LYS A 62 14.03 -8.83 4.28
CA LYS A 62 14.37 -10.23 3.97
C LYS A 62 13.22 -11.00 3.33
N GLY A 63 12.00 -10.47 3.37
CA GLY A 63 10.81 -11.16 2.89
C GLY A 63 9.53 -10.59 3.50
N THR A 64 8.44 -11.37 3.45
CA THR A 64 7.10 -10.91 3.84
C THR A 64 6.79 -11.07 5.33
N ASP A 65 7.60 -11.83 6.07
CA ASP A 65 7.38 -12.14 7.49
C ASP A 65 7.28 -10.89 8.35
N GLY A 66 8.02 -9.83 7.99
CA GLY A 66 7.95 -8.56 8.70
C GLY A 66 6.59 -7.88 8.61
N TYR A 67 5.90 -7.96 7.47
CA TYR A 67 4.53 -7.43 7.33
C TYR A 67 3.54 -8.24 8.17
N LEU A 68 3.69 -9.56 8.23
CA LEU A 68 2.85 -10.42 9.08
C LEU A 68 3.08 -10.17 10.57
N ALA A 69 4.32 -9.89 10.97
CA ALA A 69 4.64 -9.49 12.35
C ALA A 69 3.98 -8.15 12.73
N VAL A 70 3.99 -7.17 11.81
CA VAL A 70 3.27 -5.90 11.98
C VAL A 70 1.77 -6.15 12.13
N GLU A 71 1.16 -6.95 11.24
CA GLU A 71 -0.26 -7.31 11.33
C GLU A 71 -0.58 -7.86 12.72
N HIS A 72 0.19 -8.86 13.19
CA HIS A 72 -0.02 -9.47 14.49
C HIS A 72 0.09 -8.45 15.65
N ARG A 73 1.14 -7.62 15.65
CA ARG A 73 1.36 -6.61 16.70
C ARG A 73 0.22 -5.59 16.75
N VAL A 74 -0.15 -5.02 15.62
CA VAL A 74 -1.16 -3.95 15.56
C VAL A 74 -2.54 -4.51 15.92
N ASN A 75 -2.90 -5.68 15.39
CA ASN A 75 -4.13 -6.37 15.76
C ASN A 75 -4.17 -6.70 17.25
N ALA A 76 -3.09 -7.21 17.84
CA ALA A 76 -3.02 -7.49 19.27
C ALA A 76 -3.16 -6.20 20.12
N ALA A 77 -2.50 -5.12 19.73
CA ALA A 77 -2.58 -3.83 20.42
C ALA A 77 -4.01 -3.24 20.40
N LEU A 78 -4.72 -3.41 19.28
CA LEU A 78 -6.08 -2.91 19.09
C LEU A 78 -7.19 -3.92 19.43
N LYS A 79 -6.82 -5.15 19.87
CA LYS A 79 -7.73 -6.27 20.13
C LYS A 79 -8.62 -6.62 18.93
N ARG A 80 -8.02 -6.68 17.75
CA ARG A 80 -8.62 -6.94 16.44
C ARG A 80 -7.95 -8.11 15.75
N LEU A 81 -8.48 -8.55 14.61
CA LEU A 81 -7.89 -9.60 13.75
C LEU A 81 -8.02 -9.29 12.24
N ASP A 82 -8.70 -8.20 11.90
CA ASP A 82 -9.14 -7.84 10.56
C ASP A 82 -8.19 -6.86 9.85
N LEU A 83 -7.19 -6.31 10.55
CA LEU A 83 -6.22 -5.40 9.96
C LEU A 83 -5.17 -6.18 9.17
N LYS A 84 -5.02 -5.88 7.89
CA LYS A 84 -4.08 -6.55 6.96
C LYS A 84 -3.13 -5.57 6.30
N CYS A 85 -1.88 -5.98 6.13
CA CYS A 85 -0.89 -5.27 5.33
C CYS A 85 -1.05 -5.64 3.87
N SER A 86 -1.01 -4.65 2.99
CA SER A 86 -0.85 -4.86 1.54
C SER A 86 0.51 -4.31 1.11
N TRP A 87 1.36 -5.18 0.59
CA TRP A 87 2.70 -4.84 0.12
C TRP A 87 2.83 -5.09 -1.38
N LEU A 88 3.81 -4.45 -2.01
CA LEU A 88 4.12 -4.66 -3.42
C LEU A 88 4.69 -6.07 -3.62
N VAL A 89 4.06 -6.86 -4.48
CA VAL A 89 4.43 -8.25 -4.78
C VAL A 89 5.19 -8.34 -6.10
N ARG A 90 4.75 -7.60 -7.12
CA ARG A 90 5.34 -7.64 -8.46
C ARG A 90 5.20 -6.30 -9.16
N VAL A 91 6.20 -5.97 -9.96
CA VAL A 91 6.15 -4.88 -10.94
C VAL A 91 6.19 -5.49 -12.33
N ASP A 92 5.29 -5.06 -13.21
CA ASP A 92 5.36 -5.34 -14.64
C ASP A 92 5.80 -4.05 -15.34
N ASP A 93 7.08 -3.99 -15.71
CA ASP A 93 7.76 -2.80 -16.24
C ASP A 93 7.29 -2.40 -17.66
N GLY A 94 6.41 -3.19 -18.27
CA GLY A 94 5.99 -2.99 -19.64
C GLY A 94 7.13 -3.26 -20.65
N PRO A 95 6.92 -2.92 -21.94
CA PRO A 95 7.88 -3.22 -22.99
C PRO A 95 9.14 -2.34 -22.89
N ASN A 96 10.31 -2.99 -22.89
CA ASN A 96 11.60 -2.30 -22.93
C ASN A 96 12.00 -1.96 -24.38
N VAL A 97 12.13 -0.67 -24.69
CA VAL A 97 12.49 -0.15 -26.03
C VAL A 97 13.99 0.15 -26.10
N ALA A 98 14.82 -0.77 -25.59
CA ALA A 98 16.27 -0.61 -25.57
C ALA A 98 16.83 -0.40 -26.99
N GLY A 99 17.62 0.67 -27.17
CA GLY A 99 18.26 1.00 -28.45
C GLY A 99 17.36 1.70 -29.48
N GLY A 100 16.11 2.02 -29.15
CA GLY A 100 15.20 2.79 -30.01
C GLY A 100 15.38 4.32 -29.88
N SER A 101 14.80 5.07 -30.81
CA SER A 101 14.73 6.52 -30.69
C SER A 101 13.75 6.94 -29.58
N PHE A 102 13.85 8.19 -29.10
CA PHE A 102 12.88 8.73 -28.14
C PHE A 102 11.42 8.68 -28.64
N GLN A 103 11.22 8.77 -29.96
CA GLN A 103 9.89 8.64 -30.56
C GLN A 103 9.34 7.22 -30.44
N MET A 104 10.17 6.21 -30.70
CA MET A 104 9.81 4.80 -30.48
C MET A 104 9.53 4.51 -29.00
N PHE A 105 10.32 5.10 -28.09
CA PHE A 105 10.05 5.03 -26.66
C PHE A 105 8.66 5.60 -26.34
N ARG A 106 8.30 6.79 -26.82
CA ARG A 106 6.99 7.38 -26.56
C ARG A 106 5.82 6.56 -27.10
N GLU A 107 5.98 5.92 -28.26
CA GLU A 107 4.94 5.09 -28.87
C GLU A 107 4.70 3.79 -28.08
N ALA A 108 5.78 3.15 -27.63
CA ALA A 108 5.73 1.88 -26.94
C ALA A 108 5.62 1.99 -25.42
N TYR A 109 5.96 3.13 -24.82
CA TYR A 109 5.94 3.32 -23.37
C TYR A 109 4.55 3.03 -22.80
N ARG A 110 4.53 2.17 -21.80
CA ARG A 110 3.40 1.94 -20.91
C ARG A 110 3.91 2.13 -19.49
N PRO A 111 3.20 2.88 -18.64
CA PRO A 111 3.55 2.95 -17.23
C PRO A 111 3.63 1.55 -16.62
N PRO A 112 4.56 1.30 -15.69
CA PRO A 112 4.66 0.02 -15.02
C PRO A 112 3.36 -0.27 -14.27
N LYS A 113 2.94 -1.54 -14.28
CA LYS A 113 1.81 -2.00 -13.45
C LYS A 113 2.33 -2.56 -12.15
N LEU A 114 1.78 -2.05 -11.05
CA LEU A 114 2.11 -2.48 -9.70
C LEU A 114 1.06 -3.50 -9.23
N PHE A 115 1.53 -4.65 -8.79
CA PHE A 115 0.68 -5.68 -8.19
C PHE A 115 0.98 -5.78 -6.71
N PHE A 116 -0.04 -5.59 -5.91
CA PHE A 116 0.00 -5.65 -4.46
C PHE A 116 -0.61 -6.96 -3.96
N ARG A 117 -0.32 -7.31 -2.72
CA ARG A 117 -1.04 -8.39 -2.03
C ARG A 117 -2.50 -7.98 -1.81
N ASP A 118 -3.42 -8.87 -2.15
CA ASP A 118 -4.83 -8.76 -1.77
C ASP A 118 -5.01 -9.01 -0.26
N ILE A 119 -5.86 -8.22 0.41
CA ILE A 119 -6.16 -8.38 1.84
C ILE A 119 -7.27 -9.41 2.10
N PHE A 120 -8.05 -9.76 1.08
CA PHE A 120 -9.19 -10.67 1.17
C PHE A 120 -8.84 -12.11 0.78
N SER A 121 -7.77 -12.31 0.01
CA SER A 121 -7.38 -13.61 -0.55
C SER A 121 -5.87 -13.71 -0.82
N ASP A 122 -5.41 -14.86 -1.32
CA ASP A 122 -4.02 -15.03 -1.78
C ASP A 122 -3.77 -14.48 -3.20
N ALA A 123 -4.73 -13.73 -3.76
CA ALA A 123 -4.60 -13.10 -5.07
C ALA A 123 -3.74 -11.82 -5.04
N LEU A 124 -3.63 -11.21 -6.22
CA LEU A 124 -3.03 -9.88 -6.39
C LEU A 124 -4.13 -8.82 -6.47
N ALA A 125 -3.75 -7.58 -6.20
CA ALA A 125 -4.58 -6.41 -6.36
C ALA A 125 -3.84 -5.31 -7.14
N GLN A 126 -4.58 -4.50 -7.89
CA GLN A 126 -4.05 -3.44 -8.73
C GLN A 126 -4.72 -2.11 -8.40
N GLU A 127 -4.03 -1.00 -8.65
CA GLU A 127 -4.60 0.34 -8.48
C GLU A 127 -5.81 0.54 -9.39
N ALA A 128 -6.95 0.89 -8.79
CA ALA A 128 -8.19 1.24 -9.49
C ALA A 128 -8.43 2.77 -9.48
N SER A 129 -8.15 3.44 -8.37
CA SER A 129 -8.31 4.89 -8.25
C SER A 129 -7.49 5.48 -7.10
N ARG A 130 -7.46 6.81 -7.00
CA ARG A 130 -6.85 7.55 -5.88
C ARG A 130 -7.82 8.59 -5.35
N THR A 131 -7.77 8.83 -4.05
CA THR A 131 -8.50 9.89 -3.36
C THR A 131 -7.61 10.55 -2.32
N THR A 132 -7.91 11.78 -1.94
CA THR A 132 -7.26 12.40 -0.76
C THR A 132 -7.79 11.77 0.53
N ARG A 133 -7.02 11.85 1.62
CA ARG A 133 -7.45 11.47 2.96
C ARG A 133 -8.75 12.20 3.35
N ALA A 134 -8.84 13.49 3.04
CA ALA A 134 -10.02 14.28 3.35
C ALA A 134 -11.28 13.78 2.62
N GLU A 135 -11.15 13.32 1.37
CA GLU A 135 -12.27 12.70 0.63
C GLU A 135 -12.63 11.33 1.19
N PHE A 136 -11.62 10.52 1.54
CA PHE A 136 -11.84 9.22 2.18
C PHE A 136 -12.60 9.37 3.50
N GLU A 137 -12.18 10.30 4.36
CA GLU A 137 -12.84 10.59 5.64
C GLU A 137 -14.25 11.18 5.44
N ARG A 138 -14.44 12.05 4.44
CA ARG A 138 -15.77 12.59 4.09
C ARG A 138 -16.75 11.51 3.66
N ASN A 139 -16.25 10.44 3.04
CA ASN A 139 -17.05 9.30 2.59
C ASN A 139 -17.22 8.21 3.66
N GLY A 140 -16.95 8.53 4.93
CA GLY A 140 -17.12 7.61 6.07
C GLY A 140 -15.92 6.71 6.34
N GLY A 141 -14.82 6.88 5.60
CA GLY A 141 -13.55 6.25 5.89
C GLY A 141 -12.91 6.83 7.15
N LYS A 142 -11.92 6.13 7.71
CA LYS A 142 -11.18 6.61 8.87
C LYS A 142 -9.70 6.25 8.78
N VAL A 143 -8.84 7.23 9.01
CA VAL A 143 -7.39 7.02 9.11
C VAL A 143 -6.94 7.23 10.55
N ILE A 144 -6.39 6.20 11.17
CA ILE A 144 -5.85 6.24 12.53
C ILE A 144 -4.33 6.17 12.47
N VAL A 145 -3.66 6.99 13.28
CA VAL A 145 -2.22 6.83 13.51
C VAL A 145 -2.01 6.12 14.84
N LEU A 146 -1.34 4.97 14.81
CA LEU A 146 -0.92 4.21 15.98
C LEU A 146 0.58 4.40 16.20
N GLN A 147 0.94 5.02 17.32
CA GLN A 147 2.33 5.25 17.76
C GLN A 147 2.74 4.22 18.82
#